data_AF-A0A1V5D2X3-F1
#
_entry.id   AF-A0A1V5D2X3-F1
#
_cell.length_a   1.000
_cell.length_b   1.000
_cell.length_c   1.000
_cell.angle_alpha   90.00
_cell.angle_beta   90.00
_cell.angle_gamma   90.00
#
_symmetry.space_group_name_H-M   'P 1'
#
loop_
_entity.id
_entity.type
_entity.pdbx_description
1 polymer ?
#
loop_
_entity_poly.entity_id
_entity_poly.type
_entity_poly.pdbx_seq_one_letter_code
_entity_poly.pdbx_strand_id
1 'polypeptide(L)'
;MPVLYKYKDKNGFYILTSIAGKVVTFQLNNDGYKKLDEAGIRTGKRFHRSLLFDLYRSGEAYTQNTGTGDDLFTHPVQLELDFSDDPEPETLFPSCSICESQDDLHLVELIEKEPSLNILCSTCRQKKQSFIDTSIPLPFVTRTLLKRFLDIKGISKVDKSVSAYQELLSLEFSEKWKTLAEKKGRKPVQETLISPEDSGTLI
;
A
#
# COMPACT_ATOMS: atom_id res chain seq x y z
N MET A 1 2.10 12.81 9.02
CA MET A 1 0.92 12.33 8.28
C MET A 1 1.03 12.64 6.79
N PRO A 2 0.59 11.75 5.89
CA PRO A 2 0.47 12.00 4.46
C PRO A 2 -0.42 13.20 4.10
N VAL A 3 -0.11 13.90 3.01
CA VAL A 3 -0.88 15.05 2.49
C VAL A 3 -1.16 14.90 1.00
N LEU A 4 -2.42 15.10 0.61
CA LEU A 4 -2.86 15.07 -0.79
C LEU A 4 -2.62 16.42 -1.50
N TYR A 5 -2.01 16.39 -2.68
CA TYR A 5 -1.74 17.52 -3.55
C TYR A 5 -2.27 17.31 -4.97
N LYS A 6 -2.47 18.40 -5.70
CA LYS A 6 -2.82 18.41 -7.13
C LYS A 6 -1.64 18.94 -7.93
N TYR A 7 -1.32 18.32 -9.07
CA TYR A 7 -0.32 18.89 -9.98
C TYR A 7 -0.82 20.23 -10.54
N LYS A 8 0.09 21.21 -10.70
CA LYS A 8 -0.26 22.51 -11.29
C LYS A 8 -0.58 22.39 -12.78
N ASP A 9 0.25 21.65 -13.52
CA ASP A 9 0.24 21.60 -14.98
C ASP A 9 -0.28 20.27 -15.55
N LYS A 10 -0.79 19.38 -14.68
CA LYS A 10 -1.33 18.08 -15.06
C LYS A 10 -2.65 17.83 -14.36
N ASN A 11 -3.58 17.18 -15.06
CA ASN A 11 -4.76 16.60 -14.43
C ASN A 11 -4.34 15.33 -13.67
N GLY A 12 -3.93 15.51 -12.42
CA GLY A 12 -3.56 14.40 -11.54
C GLY A 12 -3.29 14.86 -10.11
N PHE A 13 -3.19 13.88 -9.21
CA PHE A 13 -2.95 14.10 -7.79
C PHE A 13 -1.76 13.27 -7.32
N TYR A 14 -1.10 13.75 -6.26
CA TYR A 14 0.01 13.05 -5.62
C TYR A 14 -0.06 13.23 -4.10
N ILE A 15 0.59 12.35 -3.37
CA ILE A 15 0.65 12.37 -1.91
C ILE A 15 2.11 12.54 -1.51
N LEU A 16 2.37 13.45 -0.56
CA LEU A 16 3.67 13.56 0.10
C LEU A 16 3.57 13.02 1.52
N THR A 17 4.58 12.25 1.93
CA THR A 17 4.77 11.79 3.31
C THR A 17 6.26 11.68 3.62
N SER A 18 6.63 11.69 4.90
CA SER A 18 7.93 11.16 5.35
C SER A 18 7.82 9.67 5.67
N ILE A 19 8.85 8.92 5.29
CA ILE A 19 9.11 7.53 5.70
C ILE A 19 10.62 7.42 5.97
N ALA A 20 11.00 6.98 7.17
CA ALA A 20 12.37 6.88 7.66
C ALA A 20 13.17 8.19 7.49
N GLY A 21 12.52 9.34 7.73
CA GLY A 21 13.12 10.67 7.58
C GLY A 21 13.34 11.11 6.12
N LYS A 22 12.88 10.34 5.13
CA LYS A 22 12.95 10.68 3.70
C LYS A 22 11.56 11.10 3.20
N VAL A 23 11.50 12.17 2.42
CA VAL A 23 10.26 12.57 1.73
C VAL A 23 10.00 11.63 0.58
N VAL A 24 8.85 10.97 0.60
CA VAL A 24 8.38 10.04 -0.43
C VAL A 24 7.16 10.61 -1.12
N THR A 25 7.13 10.51 -2.45
CA THR A 25 6.02 10.97 -3.29
C THR A 25 5.28 9.79 -3.89
N PHE A 26 4.01 9.63 -3.55
CA PHE A 26 3.12 8.65 -4.16
C PHE A 26 2.26 9.31 -5.23
N GLN A 27 2.30 8.79 -6.44
CA GLN A 27 1.38 9.14 -7.52
C GLN A 27 0.08 8.35 -7.34
N LEU A 28 -1.05 8.94 -7.74
CA LEU A 28 -2.36 8.31 -7.67
C LEU A 28 -2.93 8.04 -9.05
N ASN A 29 -3.55 6.88 -9.22
CA ASN A 29 -4.47 6.65 -10.33
C ASN A 29 -5.86 7.22 -10.01
N ASN A 30 -6.79 7.14 -10.97
CA ASN A 30 -8.15 7.69 -10.81
C ASN A 30 -8.92 7.00 -9.68
N ASP A 31 -8.76 5.69 -9.50
CA ASP A 31 -9.44 4.93 -8.46
C ASP A 31 -8.94 5.33 -7.06
N GLY A 32 -7.63 5.53 -6.92
CA GLY A 32 -7.02 5.99 -5.66
C GLY A 32 -7.47 7.39 -5.27
N TYR A 33 -7.55 8.32 -6.24
CA TYR A 33 -8.14 9.63 -6.00
C TYR A 33 -9.61 9.51 -5.57
N LYS A 34 -10.40 8.68 -6.26
CA LYS A 34 -11.82 8.48 -5.94
C LYS A 34 -12.02 7.98 -4.51
N LYS A 35 -11.20 7.03 -4.04
CA LYS A 35 -11.27 6.56 -2.65
C LYS A 35 -10.94 7.64 -1.63
N LEU A 36 -9.96 8.50 -1.92
CA LEU A 36 -9.67 9.65 -1.06
C LEU A 36 -10.84 10.64 -1.03
N ASP A 37 -11.46 10.90 -2.18
CA ASP A 37 -12.61 11.79 -2.30
C ASP A 37 -13.82 11.26 -1.50
N GLU A 38 -14.12 9.97 -1.63
CA GLU A 38 -15.17 9.26 -0.89
C GLU A 38 -14.88 9.25 0.63
N ALA A 39 -13.60 9.21 1.03
CA ALA A 39 -13.17 9.37 2.43
C ALA A 39 -13.17 10.83 2.91
N GLY A 40 -13.60 11.78 2.09
CA GLY A 40 -13.68 13.21 2.42
C GLY A 40 -12.33 13.94 2.40
N ILE A 41 -11.28 13.31 1.85
CA ILE A 41 -9.93 13.88 1.80
C ILE A 41 -9.81 14.77 0.56
N ARG A 42 -9.53 16.05 0.81
CA ARG A 42 -9.35 17.09 -0.21
C ARG A 42 -7.89 17.52 -0.30
N THR A 43 -7.52 18.19 -1.38
CA THR A 43 -6.18 18.76 -1.57
C THR A 43 -5.78 19.64 -0.37
N GLY A 44 -4.54 19.50 0.09
CA GLY A 44 -3.98 20.18 1.26
C GLY A 44 -4.38 19.57 2.60
N LYS A 45 -5.24 18.53 2.62
CA LYS A 45 -5.62 17.85 3.87
C LYS A 45 -4.64 16.72 4.20
N ARG A 46 -4.30 16.64 5.48
CA ARG A 46 -3.62 15.50 6.09
C ARG A 46 -4.60 14.34 6.27
N PHE A 47 -4.10 13.12 6.18
CA PHE A 47 -4.87 11.92 6.44
C PHE A 47 -3.99 10.83 7.06
N HIS A 48 -4.60 9.79 7.61
CA HIS A 48 -3.88 8.72 8.29
C HIS A 48 -3.06 7.87 7.32
N ARG A 49 -1.85 7.49 7.74
CA ARG A 49 -0.96 6.62 6.98
C ARG A 49 -1.55 5.25 6.63
N SER A 50 -2.46 4.73 7.45
CA SER A 50 -3.21 3.49 7.16
C SER A 50 -3.93 3.56 5.80
N LEU A 51 -4.57 4.68 5.49
CA LEU A 51 -5.25 4.85 4.21
C LEU A 51 -4.28 4.97 3.03
N LEU A 52 -3.14 5.65 3.21
CA LEU A 52 -2.08 5.65 2.19
C LEU A 52 -1.55 4.24 1.94
N PHE A 53 -1.38 3.46 3.00
CA PHE A 53 -0.92 2.08 2.90
C PHE A 53 -1.93 1.20 2.16
N ASP A 54 -3.24 1.37 2.42
CA ASP A 54 -4.30 0.67 1.69
C ASP A 54 -4.29 0.99 0.18
N LEU A 55 -4.10 2.26 -0.17
CA LEU A 55 -3.95 2.71 -1.57
C LEU A 55 -2.71 2.10 -2.21
N TYR A 56 -1.58 2.09 -1.50
CA TYR A 56 -0.32 1.51 -2.00
C TYR A 56 -0.48 0.03 -2.31
N ARG A 57 -1.09 -0.73 -1.39
CA ARG A 57 -1.30 -2.17 -1.53
C ARG A 57 -2.29 -2.54 -2.63
N SER A 58 -3.29 -1.71 -2.87
CA SER A 58 -4.25 -1.92 -3.97
C SER A 58 -3.69 -1.51 -5.32
N GLY A 59 -2.47 -0.98 -5.38
CA GLY A 59 -1.85 -0.48 -6.62
C GLY A 59 -2.43 0.86 -7.07
N GLU A 60 -3.16 1.54 -6.21
CA GLU A 60 -3.83 2.82 -6.48
C GLU A 60 -2.94 4.02 -6.15
N ALA A 61 -1.97 3.82 -5.25
CA ALA A 61 -0.86 4.71 -5.01
C ALA A 61 0.47 4.01 -5.38
N TYR A 62 1.34 4.70 -6.12
CA TYR A 62 2.60 4.11 -6.58
C TYR A 62 3.74 5.12 -6.66
N THR A 63 4.97 4.63 -6.53
CA THR A 63 6.22 5.40 -6.53
C THR A 63 7.01 5.07 -7.80
N GLN A 64 6.43 5.25 -9.00
CA GLN A 64 7.23 5.11 -10.23
C GLN A 64 8.19 6.29 -10.35
N ASN A 65 9.45 6.00 -10.70
CA ASN A 65 10.56 6.92 -11.04
C ASN A 65 10.38 8.31 -10.44
N THR A 66 11.26 8.68 -9.49
CA THR A 66 11.63 10.08 -9.25
C THR A 66 11.47 10.85 -10.55
N GLY A 67 10.39 11.61 -10.64
CA GLY A 67 10.10 12.34 -11.87
C GLY A 67 11.33 13.20 -12.06
N THR A 68 12.07 12.97 -13.13
CA THR A 68 12.98 13.97 -13.67
C THR A 68 12.16 15.25 -13.77
N GLY A 69 12.44 16.14 -12.84
CA GLY A 69 11.52 17.18 -12.42
C GLY A 69 12.11 17.84 -11.20
N ASP A 70 13.29 18.44 -11.40
CA ASP A 70 13.88 19.46 -10.54
C ASP A 70 12.89 20.62 -10.18
N ASP A 71 11.68 20.62 -10.75
CA ASP A 71 10.65 21.65 -10.56
C ASP A 71 9.69 21.45 -9.36
N LEU A 72 9.75 20.33 -8.63
CA LEU A 72 8.87 20.10 -7.48
C LEU A 72 9.31 20.80 -6.19
N PHE A 73 10.49 21.43 -6.16
CA PHE A 73 11.04 22.11 -4.97
C PHE A 73 10.93 23.64 -5.02
N THR A 74 10.24 24.22 -6.00
CA THR A 74 10.21 25.68 -6.22
C THR A 74 9.30 26.46 -5.28
N HIS A 75 8.72 25.83 -4.24
CA HIS A 75 7.83 26.52 -3.29
C HIS A 75 8.35 26.46 -1.85
N PRO A 76 8.65 27.60 -1.20
CA PRO A 76 9.15 27.65 0.18
C PRO A 76 8.15 27.12 1.22
N VAL A 77 6.87 26.96 0.85
CA VAL A 77 5.82 26.40 1.73
C VAL A 77 5.88 24.85 1.80
N GLN A 78 6.67 24.18 0.95
CA GLN A 78 6.84 22.71 0.96
C GLN A 78 7.90 22.21 1.95
N LEU A 79 8.64 23.10 2.62
CA LEU A 79 9.72 22.74 3.53
C LEU A 79 9.28 22.58 5.00
N GLU A 80 8.05 22.96 5.33
CA GLU A 80 7.43 22.71 6.64
C GLU A 80 6.38 21.60 6.55
N LEU A 81 6.79 20.45 6.03
CA LEU A 81 5.96 19.25 6.14
C LEU A 81 6.23 18.62 7.51
N ASP A 82 5.48 19.07 8.51
CA ASP A 82 5.43 18.40 9.81
C ASP A 82 4.71 17.05 9.64
N PHE A 83 5.51 16.03 9.33
CA PHE A 83 5.05 14.67 9.16
C PHE A 83 4.95 13.90 10.49
N SER A 84 5.32 14.51 11.62
CA SER A 84 5.53 13.83 12.91
C SER A 84 4.24 13.47 13.66
N ASP A 85 3.10 14.07 13.29
CA ASP A 85 1.80 13.87 13.95
C ASP A 85 1.07 12.55 13.61
N ASP A 86 1.71 11.60 12.94
CA ASP A 86 1.03 10.37 12.53
C ASP A 86 1.14 9.27 13.62
N PRO A 87 0.01 8.78 14.18
CA PRO A 87 0.04 7.74 15.20
C PRO A 87 0.46 6.36 14.66
N GLU A 88 0.37 6.15 13.33
CA GLU A 88 0.71 4.86 12.71
C GLU A 88 2.21 4.78 12.43
N PRO A 89 2.89 3.64 12.67
CA PRO A 89 4.33 3.55 12.48
C PRO A 89 4.72 3.60 10.99
N GLU A 90 5.88 4.19 10.70
CA GLU A 90 6.45 4.23 9.35
C GLU A 90 6.88 2.85 8.82
N THR A 91 7.05 1.87 9.73
CA THR A 91 7.38 0.47 9.41
C THR A 91 6.29 -0.27 8.63
N LEU A 92 5.11 0.35 8.45
CA LEU A 92 4.07 -0.17 7.57
C LEU A 92 4.54 -0.28 6.11
N PHE A 93 5.43 0.60 5.66
CA PHE A 93 5.90 0.54 4.28
C PHE A 93 7.10 -0.41 4.13
N PRO A 94 7.04 -1.35 3.18
CA PRO A 94 8.20 -2.14 2.83
C PRO A 94 9.31 -1.24 2.26
N SER A 95 10.55 -1.70 2.37
CA SER A 95 11.73 -0.99 1.89
C SER A 95 12.67 -1.92 1.14
N CYS A 96 13.50 -1.33 0.28
CA CYS A 96 14.56 -2.01 -0.44
C CYS A 96 15.60 -2.60 0.53
N SER A 97 15.96 -3.87 0.34
CA SER A 97 16.91 -4.59 1.21
C SER A 97 18.32 -3.99 1.23
N ILE A 98 18.68 -3.18 0.23
CA ILE A 98 20.04 -2.64 0.07
C ILE A 98 20.13 -1.18 0.52
N CYS A 99 19.16 -0.34 0.14
CA CYS A 99 19.25 1.12 0.33
C CYS A 99 18.08 1.72 1.10
N GLU A 100 17.16 0.88 1.58
CA GLU A 100 15.99 1.27 2.38
C GLU A 100 15.01 2.23 1.67
N SER A 101 15.15 2.45 0.36
CA SER A 101 14.20 3.22 -0.44
C SER A 101 12.84 2.51 -0.51
N GLN A 102 11.77 3.29 -0.57
CA GLN A 102 10.38 2.84 -0.76
C GLN A 102 9.94 2.93 -2.24
N ASP A 103 10.86 3.30 -3.13
CA ASP A 103 10.55 3.64 -4.52
C ASP A 103 10.58 2.40 -5.41
N ASP A 104 9.53 2.24 -6.22
CA ASP A 104 9.42 1.21 -7.26
C ASP A 104 9.89 -0.18 -6.79
N LEU A 105 9.33 -0.62 -5.67
CA LEU A 105 9.70 -1.86 -5.03
C LEU A 105 9.14 -3.07 -5.79
N HIS A 106 10.01 -4.05 -6.00
CA HIS A 106 9.65 -5.34 -6.56
C HIS A 106 10.16 -6.46 -5.67
N LEU A 107 9.39 -7.54 -5.61
CA LEU A 107 9.87 -8.84 -5.17
C LEU A 107 10.74 -9.46 -6.28
N VAL A 108 11.96 -9.84 -5.94
CA VAL A 108 12.98 -10.26 -6.89
C VAL A 108 13.62 -11.57 -6.47
N GLU A 109 13.63 -12.52 -7.38
CA GLU A 109 14.44 -13.74 -7.29
C GLU A 109 15.84 -13.48 -7.85
N LEU A 110 16.85 -13.61 -7.01
CA LEU A 110 18.26 -13.54 -7.39
C LEU A 110 18.84 -14.95 -7.49
N ILE A 111 19.29 -15.33 -8.69
CA ILE A 111 20.00 -16.57 -8.99
C ILE A 111 21.51 -16.28 -8.98
N GLU A 112 22.08 -16.18 -7.79
CA GLU A 112 23.54 -16.14 -7.61
C GLU A 112 24.06 -17.55 -7.33
N LYS A 113 24.78 -17.77 -6.22
CA LYS A 113 25.23 -19.12 -5.80
C LYS A 113 24.08 -19.95 -5.23
N GLU A 114 23.18 -19.29 -4.51
CA GLU A 114 21.97 -19.87 -3.94
C GLU A 114 20.80 -18.95 -4.30
N PRO A 115 19.69 -19.47 -4.84
CA PRO A 115 18.50 -18.68 -5.10
C PRO A 115 18.02 -17.98 -3.84
N SER A 116 17.77 -16.67 -3.93
CA SER A 116 17.28 -15.88 -2.81
C SER A 116 16.20 -14.91 -3.22
N LEU A 117 15.26 -14.68 -2.32
CA LEU A 117 14.15 -13.75 -2.52
C LEU A 117 14.41 -12.45 -1.77
N ASN A 118 14.30 -11.33 -2.47
CA ASN A 118 14.64 -9.99 -1.97
C ASN A 118 13.59 -8.96 -2.40
N ILE A 119 13.44 -7.87 -1.65
CA ILE A 119 12.70 -6.68 -2.11
C ILE A 119 13.72 -5.64 -2.56
N LEU A 120 13.67 -5.23 -3.83
CA LEU A 120 14.62 -4.28 -4.41
C LEU A 120 13.90 -3.13 -5.11
N CYS A 121 14.41 -1.92 -4.92
CA CYS A 121 14.02 -0.74 -5.71
C CYS A 121 14.62 -0.79 -7.12
N SER A 122 14.10 0.03 -8.03
CA SER A 122 14.58 0.14 -9.43
C SER A 122 16.11 0.21 -9.56
N THR A 123 16.77 1.12 -8.84
CA THR A 123 18.22 1.33 -8.92
C THR A 123 19.01 0.09 -8.48
N CYS A 124 18.56 -0.57 -7.42
CA CYS A 124 19.22 -1.78 -6.92
C CYS A 124 18.97 -2.99 -7.82
N ARG A 125 17.80 -3.07 -8.46
CA ARG A 125 17.50 -4.09 -9.48
C ARG A 125 18.40 -3.95 -10.71
N GLN A 126 18.59 -2.73 -11.21
CA GLN A 126 19.47 -2.48 -12.35
C GLN A 126 20.91 -2.93 -12.07
N LYS A 127 21.44 -2.66 -10.87
CA LYS A 127 22.77 -3.11 -10.44
C LYS A 127 22.92 -4.63 -10.38
N LYS A 128 21.81 -5.37 -10.26
CA LYS A 128 21.77 -6.83 -10.10
C LYS A 128 21.12 -7.54 -11.28
N GLN A 129 20.84 -6.83 -12.38
CA GLN A 129 20.00 -7.31 -13.47
C GLN A 129 20.45 -8.66 -14.06
N SER A 130 21.76 -8.92 -14.14
CA SER A 130 22.31 -10.18 -14.63
C SER A 130 21.99 -11.41 -13.76
N PHE A 131 21.56 -11.19 -12.51
CA PHE A 131 21.22 -12.24 -11.55
C PHE A 131 19.72 -12.36 -11.32
N ILE A 132 18.91 -11.51 -11.96
CA ILE A 132 17.45 -11.51 -11.77
C ILE A 132 16.81 -12.48 -12.75
N ASP A 133 16.10 -13.46 -12.23
CA ASP A 133 15.24 -14.33 -13.03
C ASP A 133 13.81 -13.79 -13.09
N THR A 134 13.25 -13.48 -11.92
CA THR A 134 11.87 -13.01 -11.78
C THR A 134 11.83 -11.70 -11.00
N SER A 135 11.01 -10.75 -11.48
CA SER A 135 10.76 -9.47 -10.81
C SER A 135 9.27 -9.11 -10.87
N ILE A 136 8.63 -9.01 -9.71
CA ILE A 136 7.19 -8.74 -9.57
C ILE A 136 6.99 -7.43 -8.81
N PRO A 137 6.26 -6.45 -9.34
CA PRO A 137 5.94 -5.23 -8.60
C PRO A 137 5.26 -5.57 -7.27
N LEU A 138 5.75 -4.97 -6.19
CA LEU A 138 5.33 -5.34 -4.83
C LEU A 138 3.81 -5.17 -4.57
N PRO A 139 3.11 -4.18 -5.14
CA PRO A 139 1.64 -4.08 -5.02
C PRO A 139 0.88 -5.30 -5.52
N PHE A 140 1.44 -6.07 -6.46
CA PHE A 140 0.82 -7.30 -6.96
C PHE A 140 1.15 -8.55 -6.13
N VAL A 141 2.02 -8.40 -5.12
CA VAL A 141 2.46 -9.52 -4.27
C VAL A 141 1.50 -9.71 -3.12
N THR A 142 0.64 -10.71 -3.25
CA THR A 142 -0.28 -11.16 -2.20
C THR A 142 0.35 -12.26 -1.33
N ARG A 143 -0.21 -12.51 -0.14
CA ARG A 143 0.19 -13.62 0.74
C ARG A 143 0.19 -14.97 0.01
N THR A 144 -0.84 -15.21 -0.80
CA THR A 144 -0.97 -16.45 -1.58
C THR A 144 0.07 -16.53 -2.69
N LEU A 145 0.34 -15.43 -3.39
CA LEU A 145 1.37 -15.38 -4.43
C LEU A 145 2.74 -15.65 -3.84
N LEU A 146 3.11 -14.96 -2.75
CA LEU A 146 4.41 -15.11 -2.10
C LEU A 146 4.64 -16.56 -1.64
N LYS A 147 3.65 -17.17 -0.99
CA LYS A 147 3.74 -18.58 -0.56
C LYS A 147 3.93 -19.52 -1.74
N ARG A 148 3.09 -19.41 -2.77
CA ARG A 148 3.19 -20.26 -3.98
C ARG A 148 4.50 -20.04 -4.71
N PHE A 149 5.01 -18.82 -4.74
CA PHE A 149 6.26 -18.48 -5.40
C PHE A 149 7.44 -19.20 -4.72
N LEU A 150 7.52 -19.14 -3.38
CA LEU A 150 8.52 -19.88 -2.61
C LEU A 150 8.42 -21.40 -2.85
N ASP A 151 7.21 -21.95 -2.83
CA ASP A 151 6.98 -23.39 -3.03
C ASP A 151 7.40 -23.85 -4.44
N ILE A 152 7.04 -23.09 -5.49
CA ILE A 152 7.32 -23.44 -6.89
C ILE A 152 8.80 -23.30 -7.21
N LYS A 153 9.45 -22.24 -6.71
CA LYS A 153 10.86 -21.95 -7.01
C LYS A 153 11.84 -22.69 -6.08
N GLY A 154 11.34 -23.33 -5.02
CA GLY A 154 12.19 -24.03 -4.05
C GLY A 154 13.18 -23.10 -3.32
N ILE A 155 12.82 -21.83 -3.15
CA ILE A 155 13.70 -20.82 -2.54
C ILE A 155 13.67 -20.99 -1.02
N SER A 156 14.81 -21.36 -0.44
CA SER A 156 14.98 -21.49 1.01
C SER A 156 15.48 -20.20 1.67
N LYS A 157 16.14 -19.33 0.91
CA LYS A 157 16.76 -18.10 1.42
C LYS A 157 15.87 -16.88 1.17
N VAL A 158 15.35 -16.34 2.26
CA VAL A 158 14.46 -15.17 2.27
C VAL A 158 15.16 -14.03 3.01
N ASP A 159 15.26 -12.87 2.37
CA ASP A 159 15.83 -11.68 2.98
C ASP A 159 14.92 -11.07 4.06
N LYS A 160 15.49 -10.31 4.99
CA LYS A 160 14.76 -9.62 6.06
C LYS A 160 13.62 -8.74 5.53
N SER A 161 13.82 -8.05 4.41
CA SER A 161 12.79 -7.21 3.79
C SER A 161 11.57 -8.02 3.37
N VAL A 162 11.78 -9.23 2.84
CA VAL A 162 10.71 -10.14 2.42
C VAL A 162 10.01 -10.73 3.64
N SER A 163 10.75 -11.13 4.68
CA SER A 163 10.17 -11.64 5.93
C SER A 163 9.28 -10.57 6.60
N ALA A 164 9.76 -9.33 6.70
CA ALA A 164 8.98 -8.21 7.23
C ALA A 164 7.70 -7.98 6.39
N TYR A 165 7.82 -8.03 5.05
CA TYR A 165 6.65 -7.90 4.19
C TYR A 165 5.66 -9.06 4.33
N GLN A 166 6.14 -10.29 4.55
CA GLN A 166 5.29 -11.45 4.81
C GLN A 166 4.51 -11.32 6.12
N GLU A 167 5.13 -10.76 7.16
CA GLU A 167 4.47 -10.45 8.44
C GLU A 167 3.37 -9.40 8.24
N LEU A 168 3.67 -8.31 7.51
CA LEU A 168 2.69 -7.28 7.17
C LEU A 168 1.48 -7.86 6.42
N LEU A 169 1.72 -8.74 5.44
CA LEU A 169 0.66 -9.44 4.70
C LEU A 169 -0.18 -10.37 5.60
N SER A 170 0.42 -10.95 6.63
CA SER A 170 -0.26 -11.87 7.54
C SER A 170 -1.09 -11.13 8.58
N LEU A 171 -0.57 -10.03 9.12
CA LEU A 171 -1.27 -9.14 10.04
C LEU A 171 -2.55 -8.60 9.40
N GLU A 172 -2.44 -8.02 8.20
CA GLU A 172 -3.57 -7.48 7.45
C GLU A 172 -4.65 -8.55 7.18
N PHE A 173 -4.23 -9.76 6.79
CA PHE A 173 -5.17 -10.85 6.57
C PHE A 173 -5.94 -11.18 7.85
N SER A 174 -5.24 -11.24 9.00
CA SER A 174 -5.85 -11.49 10.31
C SER A 174 -6.86 -10.40 10.69
N GLU A 175 -6.50 -9.13 10.51
CA GLU A 175 -7.35 -7.98 10.81
C GLU A 175 -8.62 -7.96 9.93
N LYS A 176 -8.47 -8.15 8.62
CA LYS A 176 -9.60 -8.25 7.69
C LYS A 176 -10.53 -9.41 8.07
N TRP A 177 -9.96 -10.55 8.46
CA TRP A 177 -10.75 -11.70 8.90
C TRP A 177 -11.50 -11.41 10.20
N LYS A 178 -10.87 -10.71 11.16
CA LYS A 178 -11.49 -10.29 12.41
C LYS A 178 -12.67 -9.34 12.16
N THR A 179 -12.49 -8.31 11.32
CA THR A 179 -13.59 -7.39 10.96
C THR A 179 -14.75 -8.12 10.28
N LEU A 180 -14.46 -9.09 9.40
CA LEU A 180 -15.50 -9.91 8.76
C LEU A 180 -16.21 -10.82 9.77
N ALA A 181 -15.47 -11.40 10.71
CA ALA A 181 -16.04 -12.22 11.77
C ALA A 181 -16.95 -11.40 12.69
N GLU A 182 -16.55 -10.19 13.07
CA GLU A 182 -17.35 -9.25 13.86
C GLU A 182 -18.62 -8.82 13.12
N LYS A 183 -18.51 -8.53 11.81
CA LYS A 183 -19.68 -8.22 10.96
C LYS A 183 -20.65 -9.39 10.82
N LYS A 184 -20.15 -10.63 10.75
CA LYS A 184 -21.00 -11.84 10.72
C LYS A 184 -21.56 -12.23 12.09
N GLY A 185 -20.87 -11.87 13.17
CA GLY A 185 -21.34 -12.05 14.55
C GLY A 185 -22.47 -11.10 14.95
N ARG A 186 -22.57 -9.94 14.28
CA ARG A 186 -23.77 -9.09 14.32
C ARG A 186 -24.87 -9.77 13.49
N LYS A 187 -25.77 -10.51 14.14
CA LYS A 187 -27.02 -10.96 13.50
C LYS A 187 -27.71 -9.73 12.90
N PRO A 188 -28.12 -9.74 11.62
CA PRO A 188 -29.03 -8.72 11.13
C PRO A 188 -30.28 -8.79 12.01
N VAL A 189 -30.65 -7.67 12.63
CA VAL A 189 -31.99 -7.53 13.19
C VAL A 189 -32.91 -7.61 11.99
N GLN A 190 -33.45 -8.80 11.74
CA GLN A 190 -34.50 -8.98 10.77
C GLN A 190 -35.71 -8.25 11.35
N GLU A 191 -35.96 -7.03 10.89
CA GLU A 191 -37.21 -6.32 11.18
C GLU A 191 -38.34 -7.24 10.72
N THR A 192 -39.11 -7.74 11.68
CA THR A 192 -40.24 -8.62 11.50
C THR A 192 -41.28 -7.86 10.66
N LEU A 193 -41.33 -8.13 9.35
CA LEU A 193 -42.36 -7.64 8.41
C LEU A 193 -43.69 -8.40 8.59
N ILE A 194 -44.18 -8.54 9.83
CA ILE A 194 -45.53 -9.02 10.09
C ILE A 194 -46.12 -8.13 11.19
N SER A 195 -46.84 -7.09 10.75
CA SER A 195 -47.79 -6.38 11.61
C SER A 195 -49.02 -7.29 11.80
N PRO A 196 -49.51 -7.51 13.02
CA PRO A 196 -50.65 -8.40 13.30
C PRO A 196 -52.02 -7.78 12.93
N GLU A 197 -52.10 -6.94 11.90
CA GLU A 197 -53.33 -6.21 11.56
C GLU A 197 -53.98 -6.61 10.22
N ASP A 198 -53.44 -7.57 9.48
CA ASP A 198 -54.07 -8.10 8.26
C ASP A 198 -54.77 -9.45 8.48
N SER A 199 -55.81 -9.45 9.32
CA SER A 199 -56.84 -10.50 9.30
C SER A 199 -58.23 -9.93 9.60
N GLY A 200 -58.65 -8.97 8.79
CA GLY A 200 -60.06 -8.62 8.65
C GLY A 200 -60.79 -9.61 7.74
N THR A 201 -61.69 -10.40 8.35
CA THR A 201 -63.02 -10.86 7.92
C THR A 201 -63.25 -11.39 6.48
N LEU A 202 -63.87 -12.58 6.39
CA LEU A 202 -64.89 -13.11 5.43
C LEU A 202 -64.92 -14.64 5.70
N ILE A 203 -66.00 -15.34 6.10
CA ILE A 203 -67.47 -15.25 5.92
C ILE A 203 -68.11 -15.80 7.20
#